data_AF-A0AA38CUV3-F1
#
_entry.id   AF-A0AA38CUV3-F1
#
_cell.length_a   1.000
_cell.length_b   1.000
_cell.length_c   1.000
_cell.angle_alpha   90.00
_cell.angle_beta   90.00
_cell.angle_gamma   90.00
#
_symmetry.space_group_name_H-M   'P 1'
#
loop_
_entity.id
_entity.type
_entity.pdbx_description
1 polymer ?
#
loop_
_entity_poly.entity_id
_entity_poly.type
_entity_poly.pdbx_seq_one_letter_code
_entity_poly.pdbx_strand_id
1 'polypeptide(L)'
;NQIYLKKQLSLSRCVKKQTGCYTTETRITKQVVPVARNRNMVKNGQPVIVPIHKTDTTKENLQFCDSVFLGLTRNANTPVFAIDVADILSAEESKPAWLEGSELVDLRKYGPNLKTSEAGLLAYARGMIEWHNLNRFCGRCGTKTVSKDGGHCLKCSLESCSAVIYPRLDPAVIMLIADGDYALLGRQSKWERGRYSVLAGFVEIGETFEMSIAREVKEEAGITVDINSIRYVATQPWPFPSSLMVGFIASVEKFETTTSEGSPLLHENAVPIENSSLSPILGNISLPKIFVDGNELEDARWIHKDFLRAVLLGKVLPSSGEFNVPGKHAIAHHLMEKWISEKRCGEWAGDYIETVEIDKGVFKYVLICIHDDKGHKKLIVRGSSALAYHADILKQIRDKIGSLAFHADPLGGGRIEHHPEQKVIHVYGFSQAYGQANHEVTASLLHQWHPFHQISVSWDGY
;
A
#
# COMPACT_ATOMS: atom_id res chain seq x y z
N ASN A 1 6.49 13.91 8.12
CA ASN A 1 6.21 12.80 9.07
C ASN A 1 5.75 13.19 10.48
N GLN A 2 5.95 14.42 10.99
CA GLN A 2 5.39 14.81 12.32
C GLN A 2 3.86 15.02 12.36
N ILE A 3 3.18 15.09 11.20
CA ILE A 3 1.73 15.35 11.13
C ILE A 3 0.89 14.13 11.53
N TYR A 4 1.41 12.90 11.38
CA TYR A 4 0.69 11.66 11.71
C TYR A 4 0.66 11.37 13.23
N LEU A 5 1.76 11.61 13.94
CA LEU A 5 1.89 11.30 15.38
C LEU A 5 1.03 12.19 16.28
N LYS A 6 0.81 13.46 15.93
CA LYS A 6 -0.03 14.38 16.74
C LYS A 6 -1.53 14.12 16.62
N LYS A 7 -1.99 13.36 15.61
CA LYS A 7 -3.43 13.19 15.31
C LYS A 7 -4.00 11.79 15.58
N GLN A 8 -3.17 10.76 15.77
CA GLN A 8 -3.68 9.37 15.92
C GLN A 8 -4.10 9.00 17.35
N LEU A 9 -3.38 9.46 18.38
CA LEU A 9 -3.71 9.12 19.76
C LEU A 9 -4.60 10.21 20.38
N SER A 10 -5.92 9.99 20.30
CA SER A 10 -6.95 10.79 20.98
C SER A 10 -6.80 10.76 22.51
N LEU A 11 -6.13 9.73 23.04
CA LEU A 11 -5.96 9.49 24.46
C LEU A 11 -4.50 9.58 24.92
N SER A 12 -4.30 10.06 26.14
CA SER A 12 -3.11 9.78 26.93
C SER A 12 -3.29 8.42 27.62
N ARG A 13 -2.46 7.43 27.29
CA ARG A 13 -2.63 6.04 27.79
C ARG A 13 -2.35 5.87 29.29
N CYS A 14 -1.52 6.73 29.88
CA CYS A 14 -1.25 6.76 31.34
C CYS A 14 -0.97 5.38 31.99
N VAL A 15 -0.19 4.51 31.33
CA VAL A 15 0.01 3.10 31.74
C VAL A 15 0.52 2.96 33.19
N LYS A 16 1.35 3.89 33.69
CA LYS A 16 1.85 3.84 35.09
C LYS A 16 0.85 4.33 36.16
N LYS A 17 -0.31 4.89 35.80
CA LYS A 17 -1.35 5.35 36.74
C LYS A 17 -2.52 4.35 36.87
N GLN A 18 -2.31 3.11 36.43
CA GLN A 18 -3.32 2.05 36.30
C GLN A 18 -3.78 1.42 37.63
N THR A 19 -3.25 1.85 38.78
CA THR A 19 -3.60 1.33 40.10
C THR A 19 -4.60 2.24 40.82
N GLY A 20 -5.89 1.85 40.76
CA GLY A 20 -6.89 2.18 41.79
C GLY A 20 -7.75 3.44 41.63
N CYS A 21 -7.36 4.46 40.84
CA CYS A 21 -8.10 5.74 40.91
C CYS A 21 -9.32 5.84 39.98
N TYR A 22 -9.35 5.13 38.84
CA TYR A 22 -10.41 5.32 37.82
C TYR A 22 -11.37 4.15 37.66
N THR A 23 -10.99 2.94 38.07
CA THR A 23 -11.80 1.71 37.91
C THR A 23 -12.78 1.49 39.06
N THR A 24 -12.49 2.02 40.26
CA THR A 24 -13.28 1.79 41.47
C THR A 24 -13.97 3.04 42.02
N GLU A 25 -13.62 4.25 41.56
CA GLU A 25 -14.29 5.48 41.98
C GLU A 25 -15.57 5.71 41.17
N THR A 26 -16.73 5.47 41.79
CA THR A 26 -18.08 5.71 41.24
C THR A 26 -18.42 7.18 41.03
N ARG A 27 -17.45 8.10 41.21
CA ARG A 27 -17.70 9.55 41.34
C ARG A 27 -17.21 10.42 40.17
N ILE A 28 -16.79 9.84 39.05
CA ILE A 28 -16.21 10.58 37.91
C ILE A 28 -17.00 10.30 36.62
N THR A 29 -17.30 11.35 35.85
CA THR A 29 -17.84 11.23 34.48
C THR A 29 -16.83 10.51 33.59
N LYS A 30 -17.25 9.43 32.94
CA LYS A 30 -16.39 8.58 32.09
C LYS A 30 -17.04 8.29 30.74
N GLN A 31 -16.26 7.80 29.79
CA GLN A 31 -16.73 7.35 28.49
C GLN A 31 -16.48 5.86 28.31
N VAL A 32 -17.39 5.20 27.61
CA VAL A 32 -17.31 3.76 27.33
C VAL A 32 -17.46 3.49 25.84
N VAL A 33 -16.56 2.66 25.31
CA VAL A 33 -16.54 2.18 23.94
C VAL A 33 -16.99 0.72 23.94
N PRO A 34 -18.23 0.42 23.53
CA PRO A 34 -18.72 -0.96 23.46
C PRO A 34 -18.12 -1.69 22.26
N VAL A 35 -17.69 -2.93 22.51
CA VAL A 35 -17.18 -3.88 21.51
C VAL A 35 -17.97 -5.17 21.69
N ALA A 36 -18.28 -5.88 20.61
CA ALA A 36 -18.85 -7.22 20.73
C ALA A 36 -18.44 -8.07 19.53
N ARG A 37 -18.17 -9.35 19.78
CA ARG A 37 -17.92 -10.36 18.73
C ARG A 37 -16.89 -9.87 17.71
N ASN A 38 -15.81 -9.29 18.21
CA ASN A 38 -14.71 -8.77 17.42
C ASN A 38 -15.04 -7.58 16.48
N ARG A 39 -16.15 -6.88 16.74
CA ARG A 39 -16.66 -5.75 15.96
C ARG A 39 -16.90 -4.53 16.84
N ASN A 40 -16.91 -3.36 16.20
CA ASN A 40 -17.21 -2.09 16.86
C ASN A 40 -18.67 -1.69 16.64
N MET A 41 -19.22 -0.95 17.60
CA MET A 41 -20.59 -0.46 17.52
C MET A 41 -20.66 0.93 16.89
N VAL A 42 -21.59 1.13 15.95
CA VAL A 42 -21.90 2.44 15.36
C VAL A 42 -23.40 2.70 15.40
N LYS A 43 -23.79 3.98 15.39
CA LYS A 43 -25.18 4.43 15.33
C LYS A 43 -25.25 5.65 14.41
N ASN A 44 -26.13 5.63 13.41
CA ASN A 44 -26.25 6.68 12.39
C ASN A 44 -24.91 7.05 11.73
N GLY A 45 -24.09 6.04 11.45
CA GLY A 45 -22.77 6.23 10.85
C GLY A 45 -21.71 6.86 11.76
N GLN A 46 -21.94 6.94 13.07
CA GLN A 46 -20.95 7.47 14.03
C GLN A 46 -20.57 6.42 15.07
N PRO A 47 -19.32 6.43 15.58
CA PRO A 47 -18.91 5.56 16.67
C PRO A 47 -19.81 5.73 17.89
N VAL A 48 -20.28 4.62 18.48
CA VAL A 48 -20.97 4.68 19.77
C VAL A 48 -19.92 4.88 20.87
N ILE A 49 -19.94 6.06 21.49
CA ILE A 49 -19.14 6.38 22.68
C ILE A 49 -20.11 6.87 23.74
N VAL A 50 -20.27 6.08 24.79
CA VAL A 50 -21.33 6.28 25.78
C VAL A 50 -20.78 7.10 26.95
N PRO A 51 -21.28 8.33 27.18
CA PRO A 51 -20.99 9.03 28.41
C PRO A 51 -21.74 8.35 29.57
N ILE A 52 -21.01 8.12 30.66
CA ILE A 52 -21.55 7.69 31.95
C ILE A 52 -21.29 8.82 32.92
N HIS A 53 -22.34 9.55 33.26
CA HIS A 53 -22.27 10.63 34.22
C HIS A 53 -22.29 10.09 35.64
N LYS A 54 -21.67 10.82 36.56
CA LYS A 54 -21.62 10.50 38.00
C LYS A 54 -22.99 10.21 38.63
N THR A 55 -24.05 10.80 38.09
CA THR A 55 -25.43 10.74 38.61
C THR A 55 -26.29 9.67 37.93
N ASP A 56 -25.73 8.90 36.99
CA ASP A 56 -26.48 7.93 36.18
C ASP A 56 -26.53 6.56 36.87
N THR A 57 -27.59 6.32 37.65
CA THR A 57 -27.82 5.05 38.37
C THR A 57 -28.33 3.92 37.47
N THR A 58 -28.83 4.23 36.27
CA THR A 58 -29.42 3.24 35.34
C THR A 58 -28.37 2.40 34.62
N LYS A 59 -27.11 2.84 34.61
CA LYS A 59 -25.97 2.17 33.98
C LYS A 59 -25.04 1.49 34.98
N GLU A 60 -25.42 1.42 36.26
CA GLU A 60 -24.64 0.80 37.35
C GLU A 60 -24.42 -0.71 37.16
N ASN A 61 -25.30 -1.39 36.40
CA ASN A 61 -25.19 -2.82 36.12
C ASN A 61 -24.16 -3.19 35.04
N LEU A 62 -23.47 -2.22 34.42
CA LEU A 62 -22.23 -2.52 33.70
C LEU A 62 -21.19 -2.88 34.76
N GLN A 63 -21.11 -4.15 35.14
CA GLN A 63 -20.05 -4.63 36.03
C GLN A 63 -18.70 -4.31 35.36
N PHE A 64 -18.07 -3.21 35.79
CA PHE A 64 -16.79 -2.74 35.24
C PHE A 64 -15.63 -3.71 35.53
N CYS A 65 -15.89 -4.87 36.15
CA CYS A 65 -14.91 -5.91 36.43
C CYS A 65 -14.18 -6.42 35.19
N ASP A 66 -14.83 -6.35 34.02
CA ASP A 66 -14.28 -6.78 32.72
C ASP A 66 -14.00 -5.59 31.78
N SER A 67 -14.00 -4.36 32.31
CA SER A 67 -13.67 -3.17 31.51
C SER A 67 -12.16 -2.98 31.35
N VAL A 68 -11.76 -2.47 30.19
CA VAL A 68 -10.35 -2.15 29.89
C VAL A 68 -10.19 -0.63 29.80
N PHE A 69 -9.33 -0.06 30.64
CA PHE A 69 -9.01 1.36 30.58
C PHE A 69 -8.20 1.69 29.32
N LEU A 70 -8.67 2.61 28.48
CA LEU A 70 -8.00 2.98 27.24
C LEU A 70 -7.11 4.23 27.39
N GLY A 71 -7.39 5.06 28.39
CA GLY A 71 -6.66 6.31 28.64
C GLY A 71 -7.57 7.48 29.01
N LEU A 72 -6.97 8.67 29.01
CA LEU A 72 -7.65 9.93 29.29
C LEU A 72 -7.77 10.76 28.01
N THR A 73 -8.94 11.35 27.76
CA THR A 73 -9.10 12.33 26.68
C THR A 73 -8.17 13.51 26.90
N ARG A 74 -7.49 14.01 25.85
CA ARG A 74 -6.53 15.11 26.00
C ARG A 74 -7.11 16.44 26.49
N ASN A 75 -8.38 16.73 26.15
CA ASN A 75 -8.98 18.05 26.41
C ASN A 75 -9.60 18.15 27.81
N ALA A 76 -10.21 17.07 28.30
CA ALA A 76 -11.00 17.08 29.53
C ALA A 76 -10.49 16.09 30.60
N ASN A 77 -9.39 15.38 30.33
CA ASN A 77 -8.90 14.27 31.15
C ASN A 77 -9.99 13.24 31.52
N THR A 78 -11.03 13.11 30.69
CA THR A 78 -12.11 12.15 30.89
C THR A 78 -11.59 10.72 30.69
N PRO A 79 -11.77 9.82 31.68
CA PRO A 79 -11.42 8.41 31.53
C PRO A 79 -12.26 7.73 30.45
N VAL A 80 -11.60 6.95 29.59
CA VAL A 80 -12.24 6.16 28.54
C VAL A 80 -11.96 4.68 28.77
N PHE A 81 -13.00 3.85 28.68
CA PHE A 81 -12.93 2.40 28.85
C PHE A 81 -13.49 1.68 27.62
N ALA A 82 -13.00 0.48 27.34
CA ALA A 82 -13.66 -0.50 26.48
C ALA A 82 -14.42 -1.51 27.34
N ILE A 83 -15.56 -1.98 26.85
CA ILE A 83 -16.31 -3.09 27.44
C ILE A 83 -16.73 -4.08 26.36
N ASP A 84 -16.76 -5.36 26.72
CA ASP A 84 -17.44 -6.37 25.90
C ASP A 84 -18.94 -6.35 26.22
N VAL A 85 -19.77 -6.23 25.18
CA VAL A 85 -21.23 -6.23 25.30
C VAL A 85 -21.87 -7.41 24.58
N ALA A 86 -21.08 -8.42 24.21
CA ALA A 86 -21.59 -9.60 23.51
C ALA A 86 -22.74 -10.29 24.26
N ASP A 87 -22.61 -10.44 25.58
CA ASP A 87 -23.61 -11.09 26.43
C ASP A 87 -24.88 -10.24 26.58
N ILE A 88 -24.72 -8.90 26.69
CA ILE A 88 -25.83 -7.93 26.73
C ILE A 88 -26.62 -7.96 25.43
N LEU A 89 -25.94 -8.11 24.28
CA LEU A 89 -26.59 -8.20 22.98
C LEU A 89 -27.32 -9.52 22.74
N SER A 90 -26.99 -10.58 23.49
CA SER A 90 -27.65 -11.90 23.42
C SER A 90 -28.78 -12.10 24.42
N ALA A 91 -28.91 -11.24 25.44
CA ALA A 91 -30.01 -11.33 26.39
C ALA A 91 -31.35 -11.05 25.69
N GLU A 92 -32.37 -11.88 25.97
CA GLU A 92 -33.75 -11.72 25.45
C GLU A 92 -34.49 -10.54 26.11
N GLU A 93 -34.07 -10.14 27.31
CA GLU A 93 -34.56 -8.95 28.01
C GLU A 93 -34.00 -7.67 27.37
N SER A 94 -34.85 -6.63 27.28
CA SER A 94 -34.66 -5.42 26.46
C SER A 94 -33.24 -4.87 26.47
N LYS A 95 -32.62 -4.80 25.28
CA LYS A 95 -31.33 -4.12 25.05
C LYS A 95 -31.35 -2.73 25.69
N PRO A 96 -30.25 -2.29 26.35
CA PRO A 96 -30.21 -0.96 26.92
C PRO A 96 -30.51 0.12 25.87
N ALA A 97 -31.26 1.16 26.24
CA ALA A 97 -31.65 2.25 25.32
C ALA A 97 -30.46 2.92 24.61
N TRP A 98 -29.28 2.95 25.25
CA TRP A 98 -28.06 3.50 24.65
C TRP A 98 -27.44 2.62 23.54
N LEU A 99 -27.85 1.35 23.45
CA LEU A 99 -27.53 0.42 22.35
C LEU A 99 -28.64 0.32 21.30
N GLU A 100 -29.82 0.88 21.56
CA GLU A 100 -30.94 0.80 20.64
C GLU A 100 -30.62 1.50 19.31
N GLY A 101 -30.95 0.85 18.19
CA GLY A 101 -30.64 1.34 16.85
C GLY A 101 -29.14 1.36 16.49
N SER A 102 -28.28 0.70 17.27
CA SER A 102 -26.86 0.53 16.93
C SER A 102 -26.60 -0.77 16.17
N GLU A 103 -25.52 -0.78 15.40
CA GLU A 103 -25.11 -1.90 14.56
C GLU A 103 -23.63 -2.26 14.77
N LEU A 104 -23.29 -3.53 14.52
CA LEU A 104 -21.91 -4.04 14.61
C LEU A 104 -21.22 -4.01 13.25
N VAL A 105 -20.17 -3.21 13.14
CA VAL A 105 -19.41 -3.02 11.89
C VAL A 105 -18.01 -3.62 11.96
N ASP A 106 -17.54 -4.08 10.79
CA ASP A 106 -16.13 -4.43 10.58
C ASP A 106 -15.33 -3.14 10.36
N LEU A 107 -14.42 -2.85 11.29
CA LEU A 107 -13.59 -1.65 11.24
C LEU A 107 -12.62 -1.64 10.04
N ARG A 108 -12.30 -2.78 9.41
CA ARG A 108 -11.53 -2.79 8.15
C ARG A 108 -12.28 -2.07 7.02
N LYS A 109 -13.60 -2.27 6.95
CA LYS A 109 -14.48 -1.66 5.95
C LYS A 109 -14.91 -0.26 6.35
N TYR A 110 -15.20 -0.08 7.64
CA TYR A 110 -15.81 1.14 8.16
C TYR A 110 -14.80 2.22 8.58
N GLY A 111 -13.64 1.81 9.09
CA GLY A 111 -12.60 2.70 9.61
C GLY A 111 -12.13 3.80 8.66
N PRO A 112 -12.01 3.57 7.33
CA PRO A 112 -11.66 4.62 6.38
C PRO A 112 -12.64 5.80 6.30
N ASN A 113 -13.89 5.63 6.74
CA ASN A 113 -14.92 6.68 6.74
C ASN A 113 -14.92 7.50 8.05
N LEU A 114 -14.10 7.12 9.03
CA LEU A 114 -14.00 7.78 10.33
C LEU A 114 -12.84 8.76 10.37
N LYS A 115 -12.89 9.68 11.34
CA LYS A 115 -11.69 10.45 11.68
C LYS A 115 -10.62 9.50 12.18
N THR A 116 -9.37 9.78 11.85
CA THR A 116 -8.22 8.94 12.24
C THR A 116 -8.16 8.68 13.75
N SER A 117 -8.53 9.67 14.57
CA SER A 117 -8.58 9.56 16.03
C SER A 117 -9.68 8.63 16.55
N GLU A 118 -10.81 8.57 15.85
CA GLU A 118 -11.95 7.69 16.18
C GLU A 118 -11.65 6.27 15.74
N ALA A 119 -11.16 6.08 14.50
CA ALA A 119 -10.70 4.80 14.00
C ALA A 119 -9.62 4.20 14.91
N GLY A 120 -8.65 5.01 15.35
CA GLY A 120 -7.60 4.59 16.29
C GLY A 120 -8.14 4.19 17.67
N LEU A 121 -9.14 4.90 18.20
CA LEU A 121 -9.80 4.54 19.46
C LEU A 121 -10.56 3.21 19.34
N LEU A 122 -11.36 3.05 18.29
CA LEU A 122 -12.15 1.85 18.04
C LEU A 122 -11.26 0.62 17.81
N ALA A 123 -10.19 0.79 17.03
CA ALA A 123 -9.14 -0.22 16.82
C ALA A 123 -8.53 -0.68 18.13
N TYR A 124 -8.18 0.27 19.00
CA TYR A 124 -7.55 -0.03 20.27
C TYR A 124 -8.51 -0.74 21.24
N ALA A 125 -9.74 -0.24 21.36
CA ALA A 125 -10.79 -0.87 22.16
C ALA A 125 -11.04 -2.32 21.73
N ARG A 126 -11.23 -2.54 20.42
CA ARG A 126 -11.45 -3.87 19.85
C ARG A 126 -10.27 -4.80 20.07
N GLY A 127 -9.04 -4.33 19.84
CA GLY A 127 -7.83 -5.13 20.06
C GLY A 127 -7.67 -5.57 21.52
N MET A 128 -7.93 -4.68 22.48
CA MET A 128 -7.85 -5.03 23.89
C MET A 128 -8.94 -6.03 24.30
N ILE A 129 -10.21 -5.80 23.93
CA ILE A 129 -11.31 -6.71 24.27
C ILE A 129 -11.11 -8.10 23.64
N GLU A 130 -10.69 -8.15 22.37
CA GLU A 130 -10.39 -9.42 21.72
C GLU A 130 -9.24 -10.17 22.40
N TRP A 131 -8.18 -9.46 22.79
CA TRP A 131 -7.07 -10.06 23.53
C TRP A 131 -7.52 -10.64 24.88
N HIS A 132 -8.37 -9.93 25.63
CA HIS A 132 -8.98 -10.46 26.87
C HIS A 132 -9.77 -11.74 26.59
N ASN A 133 -10.59 -11.75 25.54
CA ASN A 133 -11.41 -12.91 25.18
C ASN A 133 -10.58 -14.14 24.78
N LEU A 134 -9.47 -13.94 24.07
CA LEU A 134 -8.56 -15.03 23.68
C LEU A 134 -7.68 -15.54 24.84
N ASN A 135 -7.58 -14.80 25.94
CA ASN A 135 -6.69 -15.12 27.07
C ASN A 135 -7.44 -15.33 28.40
N ARG A 136 -8.72 -15.75 28.34
CA ARG A 136 -9.56 -16.07 29.53
C ARG A 136 -8.97 -17.17 30.41
N PHE A 137 -8.10 -18.01 29.85
CA PHE A 137 -7.39 -19.09 30.54
C PHE A 137 -5.88 -18.97 30.29
N CYS A 138 -5.09 -19.42 31.26
CA CYS A 138 -3.64 -19.34 31.25
C CYS A 138 -3.05 -20.38 30.29
N GLY A 139 -2.33 -19.93 29.26
CA GLY A 139 -1.65 -20.83 28.32
C GLY A 139 -0.58 -21.76 28.94
N ARG A 140 -0.16 -21.51 30.19
CA ARG A 140 0.82 -22.35 30.91
C ARG A 140 0.18 -23.51 31.67
N CYS A 141 -1.02 -23.33 32.23
CA CYS A 141 -1.62 -24.31 33.16
C CYS A 141 -3.13 -24.52 33.01
N GLY A 142 -3.78 -23.82 32.07
CA GLY A 142 -5.23 -23.92 31.83
C GLY A 142 -6.13 -23.23 32.88
N THR A 143 -5.59 -22.69 33.96
CA THR A 143 -6.39 -22.01 35.00
C THR A 143 -6.89 -20.64 34.50
N LYS A 144 -8.05 -20.19 35.00
CA LYS A 144 -8.64 -18.88 34.68
C LYS A 144 -7.65 -17.73 34.93
N THR A 145 -7.70 -16.71 34.09
CA THR A 145 -6.94 -15.47 34.29
C THR A 145 -7.80 -14.38 34.92
N VAL A 146 -7.15 -13.40 35.55
CA VAL A 146 -7.79 -12.23 36.15
C VAL A 146 -7.16 -10.96 35.60
N SER A 147 -8.02 -9.98 35.29
CA SER A 147 -7.61 -8.67 34.80
C SER A 147 -6.83 -7.89 35.87
N LYS A 148 -5.73 -7.28 35.45
CA LYS A 148 -4.84 -6.44 36.27
C LYS A 148 -4.42 -5.19 35.48
N ASP A 149 -3.93 -4.19 36.19
CA ASP A 149 -3.45 -2.92 35.62
C ASP A 149 -4.45 -2.25 34.66
N GLY A 150 -5.72 -2.15 35.10
CA GLY A 150 -6.79 -1.57 34.29
C GLY A 150 -7.08 -2.34 32.99
N GLY A 151 -6.75 -3.64 32.95
CA GLY A 151 -6.94 -4.51 31.80
C GLY A 151 -5.76 -4.55 30.83
N HIS A 152 -4.56 -4.12 31.23
CA HIS A 152 -3.35 -4.15 30.38
C HIS A 152 -2.44 -5.34 30.65
N CYS A 153 -2.75 -6.12 31.69
CA CYS A 153 -2.19 -7.46 31.86
C CYS A 153 -3.24 -8.40 32.44
N LEU A 154 -3.06 -9.69 32.18
CA LEU A 154 -3.83 -10.77 32.78
C LEU A 154 -2.89 -11.57 33.67
N LYS A 155 -3.30 -11.87 34.91
CA LYS A 155 -2.56 -12.75 35.82
C LYS A 155 -3.30 -14.08 35.96
N CYS A 156 -2.59 -15.20 35.93
CA CYS A 156 -3.17 -16.49 36.29
C CYS A 156 -3.70 -16.46 37.74
N SER A 157 -4.92 -16.93 37.97
CA SER A 157 -5.52 -16.92 39.31
C SER A 157 -4.95 -18.00 40.25
N LEU A 158 -4.21 -18.98 39.71
CA LEU A 158 -3.50 -19.98 40.52
C LEU A 158 -2.20 -19.37 41.05
N GLU A 159 -2.11 -19.20 42.37
CA GLU A 159 -0.96 -18.54 43.02
C GLU A 159 0.37 -19.25 42.72
N SER A 160 0.38 -20.59 42.66
CA SER A 160 1.58 -21.37 42.32
C SER A 160 2.04 -21.21 40.87
N CYS A 161 1.14 -20.79 39.95
CA CYS A 161 1.51 -20.45 38.59
C CYS A 161 1.87 -18.98 38.45
N SER A 162 0.99 -18.07 38.92
CA SER A 162 1.13 -16.61 38.91
C SER A 162 1.61 -15.97 37.59
N ALA A 163 1.49 -16.67 36.46
CA ALA A 163 1.98 -16.19 35.16
C ALA A 163 1.25 -14.90 34.77
N VAL A 164 2.01 -13.92 34.27
CA VAL A 164 1.50 -12.66 33.76
C VAL A 164 1.53 -12.70 32.24
N ILE A 165 0.42 -12.29 31.62
CA ILE A 165 0.21 -12.29 30.17
C ILE A 165 -0.04 -10.84 29.76
N TYR A 166 0.67 -10.41 28.73
CA TYR A 166 0.53 -9.06 28.14
C TYR A 166 -0.15 -9.14 26.76
N PRO A 167 -0.76 -8.03 26.29
CA PRO A 167 -1.25 -7.93 24.93
C PRO A 167 -0.17 -8.28 23.91
N ARG A 168 -0.47 -9.23 23.02
CA ARG A 168 0.43 -9.62 21.94
C ARG A 168 0.27 -8.64 20.77
N LEU A 169 1.40 -8.26 20.17
CA LEU A 169 1.44 -7.65 18.84
C LEU A 169 2.30 -8.53 17.95
N ASP A 170 1.77 -8.88 16.78
CA ASP A 170 2.46 -9.74 15.81
C ASP A 170 3.16 -8.83 14.78
N PRO A 171 4.49 -8.66 14.84
CA PRO A 171 5.20 -7.83 13.87
C PRO A 171 5.12 -8.44 12.47
N ALA A 172 4.79 -7.60 11.49
CA ALA A 172 4.79 -7.96 10.08
C ALA A 172 5.54 -6.89 9.29
N VAL A 173 6.50 -7.31 8.48
CA VAL A 173 7.19 -6.42 7.55
C VAL A 173 6.32 -6.21 6.32
N ILE A 174 6.32 -4.99 5.79
CA ILE A 174 5.68 -4.65 4.50
C ILE A 174 6.66 -3.81 3.71
N MET A 175 6.98 -4.22 2.49
CA MET A 175 8.18 -3.74 1.80
C MET A 175 7.93 -3.44 0.33
N LEU A 176 8.30 -2.23 -0.10
CA LEU A 176 8.43 -1.92 -1.52
C LEU A 176 9.84 -2.30 -1.97
N ILE A 177 9.93 -3.22 -2.91
CA ILE A 177 11.20 -3.64 -3.52
C ILE A 177 11.32 -2.97 -4.89
N ALA A 178 12.44 -2.28 -5.11
CA ALA A 178 12.68 -1.52 -6.33
C ALA A 178 13.90 -2.01 -7.12
N ASP A 179 13.82 -1.93 -8.44
CA ASP A 179 14.99 -1.90 -9.33
C ASP A 179 14.91 -0.65 -10.20
N GLY A 180 15.68 0.37 -9.83
CA GLY A 180 15.64 1.70 -10.44
C GLY A 180 14.24 2.33 -10.38
N ASP A 181 13.56 2.34 -11.52
CA ASP A 181 12.21 2.90 -11.69
C ASP A 181 11.10 1.85 -11.72
N TYR A 182 11.39 0.60 -11.39
CA TYR A 182 10.37 -0.44 -11.29
C TYR A 182 10.17 -0.83 -9.84
N ALA A 183 8.92 -0.95 -9.41
CA ALA A 183 8.55 -1.51 -8.12
C ALA A 183 7.91 -2.89 -8.32
N LEU A 184 8.33 -3.87 -7.52
CA LEU A 184 7.72 -5.18 -7.49
C LEU A 184 6.39 -5.10 -6.72
N LEU A 185 5.29 -5.41 -7.40
CA LEU A 185 3.96 -5.49 -6.81
C LEU A 185 3.35 -6.87 -7.03
N GLY A 186 2.71 -7.43 -6.00
CA GLY A 186 2.05 -8.72 -6.02
C GLY A 186 0.55 -8.64 -5.72
N ARG A 187 -0.17 -9.71 -6.06
CA ARG A 187 -1.58 -9.91 -5.67
C ARG A 187 -1.83 -11.33 -5.17
N GLN A 188 -2.73 -11.46 -4.21
CA GLN A 188 -3.20 -12.76 -3.70
C GLN A 188 -4.50 -13.17 -4.41
N SER A 189 -4.70 -14.47 -4.60
CA SER A 189 -5.88 -15.06 -5.27
C SER A 189 -7.22 -14.67 -4.64
N LYS A 190 -7.25 -14.51 -3.31
CA LYS A 190 -8.45 -14.11 -2.55
C LYS A 190 -8.80 -12.62 -2.64
N TRP A 191 -7.93 -11.78 -3.20
CA TRP A 191 -8.19 -10.34 -3.31
C TRP A 191 -9.07 -10.03 -4.51
N GLU A 192 -9.80 -8.91 -4.41
CA GLU A 192 -10.53 -8.34 -5.54
C GLU A 192 -9.65 -8.27 -6.78
N ARG A 193 -10.24 -8.56 -7.95
CA ARG A 193 -9.52 -8.56 -9.21
C ARG A 193 -8.81 -7.22 -9.43
N GLY A 194 -7.59 -7.30 -9.94
CA GLY A 194 -6.73 -6.15 -10.20
C GLY A 194 -6.11 -5.48 -8.97
N ARG A 195 -6.41 -5.91 -7.75
CA ARG A 195 -5.74 -5.35 -6.57
C ARG A 195 -4.29 -5.84 -6.48
N TYR A 196 -3.32 -4.94 -6.66
CA TYR A 196 -1.89 -5.18 -6.44
C TYR A 196 -1.37 -4.34 -5.28
N SER A 197 -0.47 -4.91 -4.49
CA SER A 197 0.16 -4.26 -3.35
C SER A 197 1.66 -4.57 -3.33
N VAL A 198 2.38 -3.82 -2.52
CA VAL A 198 3.70 -4.26 -2.04
C VAL A 198 3.58 -5.56 -1.25
N LEU A 199 4.66 -6.34 -1.18
CA LEU A 199 4.73 -7.61 -0.45
C LEU A 199 4.71 -7.38 1.06
N ALA A 200 4.30 -8.38 1.83
CA ALA A 200 4.27 -8.31 3.28
C ALA A 200 4.21 -9.70 3.92
N GLY A 201 4.89 -9.87 5.05
CA GLY A 201 4.89 -11.13 5.78
C GLY A 201 5.26 -10.99 7.26
N PHE A 202 5.07 -12.07 8.01
CA PHE A 202 5.30 -12.07 9.45
C PHE A 202 6.79 -12.21 9.76
N VAL A 203 7.23 -11.59 10.86
CA VAL A 203 8.59 -11.76 11.36
C VAL A 203 8.65 -13.03 12.20
N GLU A 204 9.58 -13.93 11.88
CA GLU A 204 9.74 -15.17 12.64
C GLU A 204 10.61 -15.01 13.89
N ILE A 205 10.53 -16.01 14.79
CA ILE A 205 11.32 -16.03 16.02
C ILE A 205 12.80 -16.16 15.65
N GLY A 206 13.58 -15.15 16.04
CA GLY A 206 15.03 -15.10 15.80
C GLY A 206 15.45 -14.29 14.59
N GLU A 207 14.49 -13.74 13.82
CA GLU A 207 14.78 -12.89 12.67
C GLU A 207 14.91 -11.41 13.07
N THR A 208 15.79 -10.69 12.37
CA THR A 208 15.68 -9.22 12.26
C THR A 208 14.66 -8.86 11.18
N PHE A 209 14.21 -7.60 11.14
CA PHE A 209 13.31 -7.16 10.06
C PHE A 209 13.92 -7.33 8.68
N GLU A 210 15.23 -7.07 8.56
CA GLU A 210 15.98 -7.22 7.31
C GLU A 210 16.01 -8.68 6.84
N MET A 211 16.19 -9.63 7.77
CA MET A 211 16.15 -11.06 7.46
C MET A 211 14.77 -11.48 6.98
N SER A 212 13.70 -11.10 7.69
CA SER A 212 12.32 -11.40 7.26
C SER A 212 12.01 -10.79 5.90
N ILE A 213 12.45 -9.55 5.63
CA ILE A 213 12.27 -8.91 4.31
C ILE A 213 12.93 -9.73 3.20
N ALA A 214 14.20 -10.12 3.41
CA ALA A 214 14.93 -10.90 2.42
C ALA A 214 14.28 -12.28 2.19
N ARG A 215 13.82 -12.96 3.26
CA ARG A 215 13.13 -14.24 3.19
C ARG A 215 11.82 -14.13 2.43
N GLU A 216 10.91 -13.27 2.88
CA GLU A 216 9.56 -13.12 2.30
C GLU A 216 9.62 -12.78 0.80
N VAL A 217 10.50 -11.85 0.41
CA VAL A 217 10.64 -11.48 -1.01
C VAL A 217 11.22 -12.63 -1.84
N LYS A 218 12.10 -13.44 -1.24
CA LYS A 218 12.69 -14.61 -1.91
C LYS A 218 11.67 -15.73 -2.08
N GLU A 219 10.87 -16.00 -1.05
CA GLU A 219 9.82 -17.03 -1.04
C GLU A 219 8.69 -16.69 -2.01
N GLU A 220 8.13 -15.47 -1.92
CA GLU A 220 6.95 -15.09 -2.71
C GLU A 220 7.26 -14.78 -4.18
N ALA A 221 8.44 -14.24 -4.48
CA ALA A 221 8.76 -13.69 -5.81
C ALA A 221 10.10 -14.14 -6.40
N GLY A 222 10.91 -14.91 -5.67
CA GLY A 222 12.22 -15.38 -6.13
C GLY A 222 13.32 -14.31 -6.20
N ILE A 223 13.03 -13.08 -5.79
CA ILE A 223 13.92 -11.92 -5.93
C ILE A 223 14.89 -11.84 -4.74
N THR A 224 16.14 -11.50 -5.02
CA THR A 224 17.16 -11.27 -3.98
C THR A 224 17.26 -9.77 -3.68
N VAL A 225 17.18 -9.41 -2.40
CA VAL A 225 17.18 -8.02 -1.91
C VAL A 225 18.59 -7.64 -1.43
N ASP A 226 19.05 -6.43 -1.77
CA ASP A 226 20.25 -5.86 -1.15
C ASP A 226 19.93 -5.46 0.29
N ILE A 227 20.44 -6.23 1.25
CA ILE A 227 20.22 -6.03 2.69
C ILE A 227 20.64 -4.62 3.13
N ASN A 228 21.69 -4.04 2.54
CA ASN A 228 22.19 -2.71 2.94
C ASN A 228 21.30 -1.57 2.43
N SER A 229 20.43 -1.85 1.45
CA SER A 229 19.49 -0.88 0.91
C SER A 229 18.20 -0.77 1.72
N ILE A 230 17.95 -1.74 2.63
CA ILE A 230 16.73 -1.81 3.42
C ILE A 230 16.67 -0.61 4.36
N ARG A 231 15.61 0.18 4.23
CA ARG A 231 15.39 1.35 5.08
C ARG A 231 13.95 1.44 5.56
N TYR A 232 13.84 1.73 6.84
CA TYR A 232 12.57 1.98 7.50
C TYR A 232 11.91 3.26 6.98
N VAL A 233 10.58 3.23 6.82
CA VAL A 233 9.77 4.37 6.39
C VAL A 233 8.73 4.77 7.44
N ALA A 234 7.88 3.83 7.84
CA ALA A 234 6.73 4.09 8.71
C ALA A 234 6.25 2.82 9.41
N THR A 235 5.42 2.96 10.44
CA THR A 235 4.66 1.86 11.04
C THR A 235 3.17 2.15 10.99
N GLN A 236 2.36 1.09 10.93
CA GLN A 236 0.91 1.18 11.04
C GLN A 236 0.38 0.01 11.89
N PRO A 237 -0.30 0.29 13.02
CA PRO A 237 -1.04 -0.74 13.72
C PRO A 237 -2.11 -1.34 12.81
N TRP A 238 -2.16 -2.66 12.73
CA TRP A 238 -3.12 -3.42 11.92
C TRP A 238 -3.85 -4.43 12.81
N PRO A 239 -4.84 -3.97 13.59
CA PRO A 239 -5.47 -4.71 14.68
C PRO A 239 -6.51 -5.71 14.15
N PHE A 240 -6.11 -6.54 13.20
CA PHE A 240 -6.98 -7.52 12.56
C PHE A 240 -6.25 -8.84 12.25
N PRO A 241 -5.87 -9.62 13.28
CA PRO A 241 -6.30 -9.47 14.67
C PRO A 241 -5.44 -8.55 15.55
N SER A 242 -4.12 -8.54 15.39
CA SER A 242 -3.19 -7.87 16.35
C SER A 242 -1.82 -7.52 15.75
N SER A 243 -1.73 -7.26 14.44
CA SER A 243 -0.44 -7.04 13.79
C SER A 243 0.08 -5.61 13.95
N LEU A 244 1.41 -5.46 13.94
CA LEU A 244 2.08 -4.18 13.75
C LEU A 244 2.81 -4.22 12.40
N MET A 245 2.30 -3.48 11.41
CA MET A 245 2.94 -3.37 10.11
C MET A 245 4.14 -2.42 10.23
N VAL A 246 5.31 -2.91 9.82
CA VAL A 246 6.56 -2.16 9.79
C VAL A 246 6.98 -2.00 8.33
N GLY A 247 6.92 -0.77 7.84
CA GLY A 247 7.06 -0.43 6.43
C GLY A 247 8.49 -0.09 6.03
N PHE A 248 8.98 -0.75 4.97
CA PHE A 248 10.32 -0.59 4.43
C PHE A 248 10.30 -0.30 2.93
N ILE A 249 11.39 0.29 2.44
CA ILE A 249 11.74 0.30 1.02
C ILE A 249 13.13 -0.32 0.90
N ALA A 250 13.36 -1.12 -0.14
CA ALA A 250 14.65 -1.72 -0.43
C ALA A 250 14.85 -1.84 -1.96
N SER A 251 16.09 -2.10 -2.35
CA SER A 251 16.49 -2.35 -3.74
C SER A 251 16.83 -3.82 -3.96
N VAL A 252 16.71 -4.28 -5.20
CA VAL A 252 17.24 -5.60 -5.60
C VAL A 252 18.76 -5.63 -5.48
N GLU A 253 19.31 -6.80 -5.16
CA GLU A 253 20.75 -7.04 -5.23
C GLU A 253 21.21 -7.04 -6.69
N LYS A 254 22.25 -6.25 -7.01
CA LYS A 254 22.87 -6.22 -8.33
C LYS A 254 24.15 -7.02 -8.30
N PHE A 255 24.19 -8.14 -9.02
CA PHE A 255 25.43 -8.83 -9.28
C PHE A 255 26.17 -8.09 -10.39
N GLU A 256 27.39 -7.63 -10.12
CA GLU A 256 28.31 -7.29 -11.20
C GLU A 256 28.53 -8.57 -12.01
N THR A 257 28.05 -8.60 -13.25
CA THR A 257 28.47 -9.62 -14.20
C THR A 257 29.95 -9.39 -14.46
N THR A 258 30.82 -10.06 -13.71
CA THR A 258 32.18 -10.29 -14.16
C THR A 258 32.07 -11.08 -15.45
N THR A 259 32.37 -10.43 -16.57
CA THR A 259 32.53 -11.12 -17.86
C THR A 259 33.74 -12.04 -17.74
N SER A 260 33.52 -13.25 -17.24
CA SER A 260 34.39 -14.39 -17.49
C SER A 260 33.91 -15.07 -18.77
N GLU A 261 34.84 -15.22 -19.70
CA GLU A 261 34.66 -15.83 -21.01
C GLU A 261 33.96 -17.18 -20.93
N GLY A 262 32.90 -17.35 -21.74
CA GLY A 262 32.15 -18.59 -21.81
C GLY A 262 30.75 -18.40 -22.39
N SER A 263 30.66 -17.86 -23.61
CA SER A 263 29.40 -17.75 -24.36
C SER A 263 28.79 -19.14 -24.62
N PRO A 264 27.52 -19.41 -24.27
CA PRO A 264 26.75 -20.45 -24.92
C PRO A 264 26.28 -19.93 -26.29
N LEU A 265 26.48 -20.75 -27.31
CA LEU A 265 26.20 -20.48 -28.73
C LEU A 265 24.82 -19.83 -28.93
N LEU A 266 24.81 -18.57 -29.40
CA LEU A 266 23.66 -17.93 -30.00
C LEU A 266 23.53 -18.42 -31.44
N HIS A 267 22.30 -18.74 -31.85
CA HIS A 267 21.96 -19.02 -33.25
C HIS A 267 22.40 -17.86 -34.15
N GLU A 268 23.24 -18.17 -35.14
CA GLU A 268 23.65 -17.27 -36.21
C GLU A 268 22.42 -16.85 -37.04
N ASN A 269 22.07 -15.56 -36.94
CA ASN A 269 21.57 -14.68 -38.02
C ASN A 269 20.96 -13.37 -37.45
N ALA A 270 21.69 -12.68 -36.57
CA ALA A 270 21.38 -11.30 -36.22
C ALA A 270 22.47 -10.37 -36.77
N VAL A 271 22.12 -9.56 -37.76
CA VAL A 271 22.97 -8.47 -38.27
C VAL A 271 23.06 -7.40 -37.17
N PRO A 272 24.25 -6.90 -36.79
CA PRO A 272 24.37 -5.85 -35.79
C PRO A 272 23.83 -4.53 -36.35
N ILE A 273 22.82 -3.95 -35.71
CA ILE A 273 22.39 -2.58 -36.00
C ILE A 273 23.25 -1.63 -35.17
N GLU A 274 24.09 -0.83 -35.83
CA GLU A 274 24.80 0.29 -35.24
C GLU A 274 23.79 1.37 -34.79
N ASN A 275 23.29 1.28 -33.55
CA ASN A 275 22.51 2.34 -32.90
C ASN A 275 23.17 2.75 -31.57
N SER A 276 24.37 3.32 -31.67
CA SER A 276 25.17 3.78 -30.52
C SER A 276 24.59 5.00 -29.78
N SER A 277 23.60 5.70 -30.36
CA SER A 277 23.05 6.95 -29.80
C SER A 277 21.82 6.77 -28.91
N LEU A 278 21.15 5.60 -28.98
CA LEU A 278 19.93 5.30 -28.22
C LEU A 278 20.16 4.31 -27.07
N SER A 279 21.25 3.54 -27.10
CA SER A 279 21.63 2.63 -26.02
C SER A 279 21.80 3.31 -24.64
N PRO A 280 22.28 4.58 -24.52
CA PRO A 280 22.35 5.25 -23.22
C PRO A 280 20.98 5.71 -22.70
N ILE A 281 20.01 5.92 -23.60
CA ILE A 281 18.68 6.44 -23.27
C ILE A 281 17.71 5.31 -22.92
N LEU A 282 17.85 4.16 -23.58
CA LEU A 282 17.01 2.99 -23.32
C LEU A 282 17.43 2.26 -22.06
N GLY A 283 18.73 2.16 -21.81
CA GLY A 283 19.29 1.23 -20.83
C GLY A 283 18.88 -0.22 -21.18
N ASN A 284 19.82 -1.16 -21.19
CA ASN A 284 19.38 -2.55 -21.13
C ASN A 284 18.82 -2.80 -19.72
N ILE A 285 17.53 -2.53 -19.51
CA ILE A 285 16.85 -2.82 -18.24
C ILE A 285 16.57 -4.33 -18.22
N SER A 286 17.58 -5.11 -17.85
CA SER A 286 17.41 -6.53 -17.53
C SER A 286 16.85 -6.63 -16.11
N LEU A 287 15.52 -6.54 -15.98
CA LEU A 287 14.86 -6.75 -14.70
C LEU A 287 15.03 -8.20 -14.23
N PRO A 288 15.20 -8.45 -12.91
CA PRO A 288 15.24 -9.80 -12.38
C PRO A 288 13.96 -10.57 -12.72
N LYS A 289 14.12 -11.83 -13.14
CA LYS A 289 12.99 -12.72 -13.41
C LYS A 289 12.26 -13.04 -12.11
N ILE A 290 10.94 -12.88 -12.14
CA ILE A 290 10.06 -13.18 -11.02
C ILE A 290 9.67 -14.66 -11.06
N PHE A 291 9.75 -15.32 -9.90
CA PHE A 291 9.25 -16.68 -9.68
C PHE A 291 8.21 -16.64 -8.58
N VAL A 292 6.94 -16.77 -8.96
CA VAL A 292 5.81 -16.65 -8.04
C VAL A 292 5.54 -17.96 -7.32
N ASP A 293 5.43 -17.94 -5.98
CA ASP A 293 4.81 -19.04 -5.23
C ASP A 293 3.29 -18.95 -5.36
N GLY A 294 2.71 -19.90 -6.10
CA GLY A 294 1.27 -19.98 -6.37
C GLY A 294 0.40 -20.27 -5.13
N ASN A 295 1.00 -20.64 -4.00
CA ASN A 295 0.25 -20.80 -2.74
C ASN A 295 -0.06 -19.45 -2.07
N GLU A 296 0.79 -18.45 -2.30
CA GLU A 296 0.71 -17.15 -1.62
C GLU A 296 0.23 -16.05 -2.57
N LEU A 297 0.86 -15.97 -3.75
CA LEU A 297 0.56 -14.97 -4.76
C LEU A 297 -0.07 -15.61 -6.00
N GLU A 298 -1.09 -14.94 -6.55
CA GLU A 298 -1.64 -15.28 -7.86
C GLU A 298 -0.77 -14.71 -8.99
N ASP A 299 -0.19 -13.52 -8.78
CA ASP A 299 0.64 -12.83 -9.77
C ASP A 299 1.55 -11.81 -9.09
N ALA A 300 2.72 -11.55 -9.69
CA ALA A 300 3.65 -10.50 -9.29
C ALA A 300 4.35 -9.89 -10.50
N ARG A 301 4.50 -8.55 -10.50
CA ARG A 301 4.98 -7.78 -11.65
C ARG A 301 5.88 -6.63 -11.24
N TRP A 302 6.82 -6.32 -12.12
CA TRP A 302 7.54 -5.05 -12.11
C TRP A 302 6.66 -3.95 -12.70
N ILE A 303 6.33 -2.96 -11.89
CA ILE A 303 5.48 -1.84 -12.27
C ILE A 303 6.32 -0.56 -12.33
N HIS A 304 6.32 0.08 -13.48
CA HIS A 304 7.10 1.30 -13.70
C HIS A 304 6.57 2.47 -12.84
N LYS A 305 7.49 3.28 -12.32
CA LYS A 305 7.24 4.39 -11.38
C LYS A 305 6.26 5.40 -11.94
N ASP A 306 6.36 5.72 -13.23
CA ASP A 306 5.50 6.71 -13.85
C ASP A 306 4.04 6.21 -13.99
N PHE A 307 3.85 4.93 -14.32
CA PHE A 307 2.53 4.31 -14.34
C PHE A 307 1.91 4.32 -12.94
N LEU A 308 2.69 3.87 -11.94
CA LEU A 308 2.24 3.86 -10.55
C LEU A 308 1.90 5.28 -10.04
N ARG A 309 2.69 6.29 -10.42
CA ARG A 309 2.42 7.71 -10.13
C ARG A 309 1.09 8.15 -10.76
N ALA A 310 0.85 7.80 -12.02
CA ALA A 310 -0.39 8.16 -12.72
C ALA A 310 -1.63 7.51 -12.09
N VAL A 311 -1.52 6.26 -11.62
CA VAL A 311 -2.58 5.55 -10.88
C VAL A 311 -2.86 6.21 -9.53
N LEU A 312 -1.82 6.53 -8.74
CA LEU A 312 -2.00 7.16 -7.42
C LEU A 312 -2.61 8.57 -7.53
N LEU A 313 -2.30 9.31 -8.60
CA LEU A 313 -2.90 10.62 -8.88
C LEU A 313 -4.31 10.53 -9.48
N GLY A 314 -4.82 9.33 -9.75
CA GLY A 314 -6.13 9.12 -10.37
C GLY A 314 -6.23 9.57 -11.84
N LYS A 315 -5.08 9.74 -12.52
CA LYS A 315 -5.02 10.15 -13.93
C LYS A 315 -5.21 8.97 -14.88
N VAL A 316 -4.70 7.81 -14.50
CA VAL A 316 -4.94 6.55 -15.20
C VAL A 316 -5.97 5.79 -14.38
N LEU A 317 -7.17 5.67 -14.94
CA LEU A 317 -8.16 4.70 -14.50
C LEU A 317 -7.95 3.47 -15.39
N PRO A 318 -7.15 2.47 -14.97
CA PRO A 318 -7.09 1.24 -15.74
C PRO A 318 -8.51 0.71 -15.90
N SER A 319 -8.86 0.34 -17.13
CA SER A 319 -10.20 -0.13 -17.50
C SER A 319 -10.69 -1.16 -16.47
N SER A 320 -11.94 -1.03 -16.02
CA SER A 320 -12.69 -1.99 -15.19
C SER A 320 -11.85 -2.97 -14.33
N GLY A 321 -11.36 -2.54 -13.16
CA GLY A 321 -10.85 -3.46 -12.13
C GLY A 321 -9.59 -4.25 -12.51
N GLU A 322 -8.79 -3.77 -13.45
CA GLU A 322 -7.57 -4.45 -13.92
C GLU A 322 -6.34 -4.20 -13.05
N PHE A 323 -6.22 -2.98 -12.54
CA PHE A 323 -5.15 -2.61 -11.63
C PHE A 323 -5.66 -1.58 -10.63
N ASN A 324 -5.57 -1.87 -9.35
CA ASN A 324 -5.83 -0.92 -8.29
C ASN A 324 -4.84 -1.15 -7.17
N VAL A 325 -4.49 -0.07 -6.50
CA VAL A 325 -3.59 -0.08 -5.36
C VAL A 325 -4.38 0.11 -4.08
N PRO A 326 -3.83 -0.26 -2.91
CA PRO A 326 -4.48 -0.01 -1.63
C PRO A 326 -4.85 1.48 -1.49
N GLY A 327 -5.95 1.77 -0.81
CA GLY A 327 -6.40 3.15 -0.61
C GLY A 327 -5.41 3.99 0.21
N LYS A 328 -5.51 5.32 0.09
CA LYS A 328 -4.57 6.33 0.65
C LYS A 328 -4.22 6.23 2.14
N HIS A 329 -5.03 5.50 2.92
CA HIS A 329 -4.80 5.32 4.35
C HIS A 329 -3.95 4.07 4.68
N ALA A 330 -3.72 3.18 3.71
CA ALA A 330 -2.93 1.97 3.90
C ALA A 330 -1.42 2.29 3.86
N ILE A 331 -0.64 1.64 4.73
CA ILE A 331 0.82 1.79 4.74
C ILE A 331 1.45 1.41 3.39
N ALA A 332 0.90 0.40 2.69
CA ALA A 332 1.31 0.06 1.32
C ALA A 332 1.26 1.25 0.36
N HIS A 333 0.16 2.01 0.37
CA HIS A 333 0.00 3.22 -0.45
C HIS A 333 1.02 4.28 -0.05
N HIS A 334 1.25 4.46 1.25
CA HIS A 334 2.23 5.40 1.75
C HIS A 334 3.67 5.04 1.34
N LEU A 335 4.03 3.76 1.29
CA LEU A 335 5.33 3.30 0.78
C LEU A 335 5.48 3.63 -0.71
N MET A 336 4.44 3.39 -1.52
CA MET A 336 4.44 3.73 -2.94
C MET A 336 4.58 5.25 -3.16
N GLU A 337 3.78 6.06 -2.47
CA GLU A 337 3.89 7.53 -2.52
C GLU A 337 5.27 8.01 -2.09
N LYS A 338 5.81 7.43 -1.01
CA LYS A 338 7.13 7.79 -0.49
C LYS A 338 8.21 7.50 -1.53
N TRP A 339 8.24 6.30 -2.10
CA TRP A 339 9.18 5.92 -3.15
C TRP A 339 9.06 6.78 -4.40
N ILE A 340 7.84 7.13 -4.82
CA ILE A 340 7.61 8.00 -5.98
C ILE A 340 8.07 9.44 -5.72
N SER A 341 7.93 9.91 -4.48
CA SER A 341 8.31 11.28 -4.07
C SER A 341 9.80 11.45 -3.75
N GLU A 342 10.52 10.34 -3.63
CA GLU A 342 11.94 10.39 -3.31
C GLU A 342 12.72 10.93 -4.49
N LYS A 343 13.37 12.07 -4.23
CA LYS A 343 14.17 12.77 -5.22
C LYS A 343 15.20 11.82 -5.81
N ARG A 344 15.18 11.65 -7.13
CA ARG A 344 16.38 11.18 -7.83
C ARG A 344 17.49 12.20 -7.55
N CYS A 345 18.70 11.73 -7.27
CA CYS A 345 19.85 12.63 -7.31
C CYS A 345 19.95 13.17 -8.75
N GLY A 346 19.82 14.48 -8.97
CA GLY A 346 19.78 15.07 -10.33
C GLY A 346 18.40 15.18 -10.98
N GLU A 347 17.31 15.22 -10.20
CA GLU A 347 15.94 15.23 -10.72
C GLU A 347 15.65 16.38 -11.70
N TRP A 348 15.27 16.00 -12.92
CA TRP A 348 14.98 16.91 -14.03
C TRP A 348 13.47 17.11 -14.17
N ALA A 349 13.01 18.36 -14.33
CA ALA A 349 11.57 18.62 -14.42
C ALA A 349 10.87 17.91 -15.60
N GLY A 350 11.63 17.49 -16.62
CA GLY A 350 11.13 16.64 -17.70
C GLY A 350 10.68 15.25 -17.25
N ASP A 351 11.13 14.76 -16.10
CA ASP A 351 10.69 13.47 -15.53
C ASP A 351 9.19 13.44 -15.21
N TYR A 352 8.59 14.60 -14.94
CA TYR A 352 7.15 14.74 -14.67
C TYR A 352 6.29 14.76 -15.92
N ILE A 353 6.88 14.84 -17.11
CA ILE A 353 6.16 14.70 -18.38
C ILE A 353 5.82 13.23 -18.57
N GLU A 354 4.55 12.94 -18.84
CA GLU A 354 4.05 11.58 -19.01
C GLU A 354 4.77 10.87 -20.16
N THR A 355 5.25 9.65 -19.91
CA THR A 355 6.02 8.89 -20.90
C THR A 355 5.16 8.51 -22.09
N VAL A 356 3.91 8.11 -21.86
CA VAL A 356 2.97 7.71 -22.91
C VAL A 356 1.66 8.45 -22.73
N GLU A 357 1.16 9.04 -23.81
CA GLU A 357 -0.18 9.63 -23.90
C GLU A 357 -0.71 9.29 -25.30
N ILE A 358 -1.59 8.29 -25.37
CA ILE A 358 -2.14 7.74 -26.61
C ILE A 358 -3.66 7.55 -26.52
N ASP A 359 -4.35 7.75 -27.65
CA ASP A 359 -5.80 7.52 -27.77
C ASP A 359 -6.14 6.01 -27.92
N LYS A 360 -7.42 5.71 -28.15
CA LYS A 360 -7.93 4.38 -28.55
C LYS A 360 -8.30 4.35 -30.03
N GLY A 361 -8.37 3.14 -30.61
CA GLY A 361 -8.61 2.94 -32.04
C GLY A 361 -7.33 3.01 -32.85
N VAL A 362 -7.44 3.40 -34.13
CA VAL A 362 -6.29 3.49 -35.04
C VAL A 362 -5.92 4.96 -35.25
N PHE A 363 -4.67 5.31 -34.96
CA PHE A 363 -4.19 6.70 -35.04
C PHE A 363 -2.69 6.79 -35.34
N LYS A 364 -2.24 8.00 -35.68
CA LYS A 364 -0.82 8.32 -35.90
C LYS A 364 -0.14 8.59 -34.57
N TYR A 365 1.14 8.24 -34.47
CA TYR A 365 1.96 8.53 -33.29
C TYR A 365 3.37 9.02 -33.66
N VAL A 366 4.00 9.74 -32.73
CA VAL A 366 5.38 10.22 -32.82
C VAL A 366 6.17 9.73 -31.59
N LEU A 367 7.37 9.20 -31.84
CA LEU A 367 8.37 8.97 -30.80
C LEU A 367 9.20 10.25 -30.65
N ILE A 368 9.27 10.80 -29.46
CA ILE A 368 9.86 12.12 -29.22
C ILE A 368 10.94 12.00 -28.14
N CYS A 369 12.10 12.61 -28.37
CA CYS A 369 13.08 12.89 -27.33
C CYS A 369 12.83 14.28 -26.78
N ILE A 370 12.42 14.37 -25.52
CA ILE A 370 12.44 15.64 -24.79
C ILE A 370 13.79 15.85 -24.12
N HIS A 371 14.28 17.08 -24.10
CA HIS A 371 15.57 17.41 -23.47
C HIS A 371 15.67 18.85 -23.01
N ASP A 372 16.67 19.15 -22.18
CA ASP A 372 17.03 20.51 -21.77
C ASP A 372 18.46 20.88 -22.19
N ASP A 373 18.81 22.16 -22.07
CA ASP A 373 20.15 22.67 -22.40
C ASP A 373 21.25 22.11 -21.49
N LYS A 374 20.89 21.44 -20.39
CA LYS A 374 21.82 20.79 -19.46
C LYS A 374 22.12 19.35 -19.86
N GLY A 375 21.52 18.86 -20.95
CA GLY A 375 21.76 17.54 -21.51
C GLY A 375 20.90 16.42 -20.92
N HIS A 376 19.90 16.74 -20.08
CA HIS A 376 18.94 15.74 -19.63
C HIS A 376 18.02 15.33 -20.78
N LYS A 377 17.66 14.05 -20.87
CA LYS A 377 16.82 13.51 -21.95
C LYS A 377 15.81 12.49 -21.43
N LYS A 378 14.63 12.45 -22.02
CA LYS A 378 13.60 11.41 -21.81
C LYS A 378 12.89 11.11 -23.13
N LEU A 379 12.58 9.83 -23.37
CA LEU A 379 11.76 9.43 -24.50
C LEU A 379 10.29 9.45 -24.08
N ILE A 380 9.44 9.96 -24.97
CA ILE A 380 8.01 9.95 -24.81
C ILE A 380 7.31 9.51 -26.11
N VAL A 381 6.15 8.86 -25.96
CA VAL A 381 5.28 8.44 -27.05
C VAL A 381 4.01 9.28 -27.01
N ARG A 382 3.62 9.84 -28.16
CA ARG A 382 2.40 10.62 -28.30
C ARG A 382 1.61 10.17 -29.52
N GLY A 383 0.32 9.92 -29.34
CA GLY A 383 -0.56 9.51 -30.41
C GLY A 383 -1.99 10.01 -30.19
N SER A 384 -2.62 10.50 -31.25
CA SER A 384 -3.99 11.01 -31.16
C SER A 384 -4.80 10.67 -32.39
N SER A 385 -6.02 10.20 -32.14
CA SER A 385 -7.08 9.94 -33.12
C SER A 385 -7.68 11.23 -33.69
N ALA A 386 -7.59 12.35 -32.97
CA ALA A 386 -8.10 13.64 -33.41
C ALA A 386 -7.15 14.38 -34.37
N LEU A 387 -5.86 14.03 -34.37
CA LEU A 387 -4.83 14.70 -35.17
C LEU A 387 -4.48 13.88 -36.41
N ALA A 388 -4.76 14.45 -37.58
CA ALA A 388 -4.59 13.76 -38.85
C ALA A 388 -3.12 13.66 -39.30
N TYR A 389 -2.20 14.42 -38.72
CA TYR A 389 -0.78 14.45 -39.12
C TYR A 389 0.18 14.35 -37.94
N HIS A 390 1.31 13.68 -38.15
CA HIS A 390 2.40 13.55 -37.18
C HIS A 390 2.92 14.91 -36.69
N ALA A 391 2.96 15.90 -37.58
CA ALA A 391 3.45 17.24 -37.26
C ALA A 391 2.58 17.99 -36.25
N ASP A 392 1.27 17.76 -36.28
CA ASP A 392 0.34 18.40 -35.35
C ASP A 392 0.53 17.86 -33.92
N ILE A 393 0.80 16.55 -33.80
CA ILE A 393 1.12 15.90 -32.51
C ILE A 393 2.39 16.52 -31.91
N LEU A 394 3.44 16.66 -32.71
CA LEU A 394 4.70 17.25 -32.25
C LEU A 394 4.53 18.73 -31.86
N LYS A 395 3.77 19.50 -32.65
CA LYS A 395 3.48 20.91 -32.36
C LYS A 395 2.77 21.07 -31.02
N GLN A 396 1.74 20.27 -30.76
CA GLN A 396 1.00 20.30 -29.50
C GLN A 396 1.91 20.07 -28.29
N ILE A 397 2.88 19.16 -28.39
CA ILE A 397 3.85 18.93 -27.31
C ILE A 397 4.81 20.09 -27.15
N ARG A 398 5.35 20.62 -28.24
CA ARG A 398 6.24 21.80 -28.19
C ARG A 398 5.54 22.99 -27.53
N ASP A 399 4.27 23.22 -27.85
CA ASP A 399 3.47 24.28 -27.22
C ASP A 399 3.25 24.02 -25.72
N LYS A 400 3.06 22.75 -25.32
CA LYS A 400 2.85 22.34 -23.91
C LYS A 400 4.11 22.43 -23.05
N ILE A 401 5.28 22.12 -23.61
CA ILE A 401 6.55 22.05 -22.84
C ILE A 401 7.45 23.28 -23.05
N GLY A 402 7.19 24.11 -24.06
CA GLY A 402 8.03 25.25 -24.40
C GLY A 402 8.14 26.27 -23.26
N SER A 403 7.10 26.42 -22.44
CA SER A 403 7.14 27.28 -21.24
C SER A 403 8.05 26.75 -20.12
N LEU A 404 8.53 25.50 -20.23
CA LEU A 404 9.39 24.83 -19.25
C LEU A 404 10.87 24.80 -19.68
N ALA A 405 11.23 25.52 -20.76
CA ALA A 405 12.58 25.51 -21.35
C ALA A 405 13.04 24.10 -21.78
N PHE A 406 12.11 23.28 -22.25
CA PHE A 406 12.40 21.98 -22.85
C PHE A 406 12.25 22.00 -24.35
N HIS A 407 13.08 21.21 -25.02
CA HIS A 407 13.02 20.96 -26.45
C HIS A 407 12.41 19.59 -26.70
N ALA A 408 11.76 19.42 -27.86
CA ALA A 408 11.15 18.17 -28.30
C ALA A 408 11.56 17.88 -29.73
N ASP A 409 12.33 16.81 -29.91
CA ASP A 409 12.83 16.36 -31.20
C ASP A 409 12.15 15.04 -31.61
N PRO A 410 11.54 14.98 -32.81
CA PRO A 410 10.95 13.75 -33.30
C PRO A 410 12.04 12.76 -33.69
N LEU A 411 11.98 11.54 -33.16
CA LEU A 411 12.84 10.42 -33.54
C LEU A 411 12.20 9.52 -34.61
N GLY A 412 11.10 9.98 -35.20
CA GLY A 412 10.29 9.25 -36.17
C GLY A 412 8.84 9.12 -35.73
N GLY A 413 8.01 8.49 -36.56
CA GLY A 413 6.64 8.16 -36.19
C GLY A 413 6.11 6.94 -36.93
N GLY A 414 4.82 6.68 -36.74
CA GLY A 414 4.11 5.57 -37.36
C GLY A 414 2.62 5.63 -37.02
N ARG A 415 2.00 4.46 -36.90
CA ARG A 415 0.63 4.27 -36.46
C ARG A 415 0.56 3.30 -35.29
N ILE A 416 -0.43 3.53 -34.46
CA ILE A 416 -0.82 2.64 -33.38
C ILE A 416 -2.27 2.25 -33.60
N GLU A 417 -2.54 0.97 -33.47
CA GLU A 417 -3.86 0.42 -33.28
C GLU A 417 -3.97 -0.04 -31.82
N HIS A 418 -4.77 0.66 -31.04
CA HIS A 418 -4.97 0.41 -29.61
C HIS A 418 -6.41 -0.01 -29.38
N HIS A 419 -6.59 -1.27 -28.97
CA HIS A 419 -7.88 -1.85 -28.60
C HIS A 419 -7.90 -2.14 -27.11
N PRO A 420 -8.27 -1.17 -26.25
CA PRO A 420 -8.25 -1.35 -24.79
C PRO A 420 -9.08 -2.56 -24.32
N GLU A 421 -10.23 -2.79 -24.94
CA GLU A 421 -11.14 -3.90 -24.56
C GLU A 421 -10.54 -5.27 -24.84
N GLN A 422 -9.69 -5.38 -25.87
CA GLN A 422 -8.99 -6.61 -26.24
C GLN A 422 -7.59 -6.69 -25.62
N LYS A 423 -7.11 -5.59 -25.02
CA LYS A 423 -5.77 -5.45 -24.46
C LYS A 423 -4.67 -5.66 -25.50
N VAL A 424 -4.91 -5.21 -26.72
CA VAL A 424 -3.95 -5.33 -27.82
C VAL A 424 -3.52 -3.94 -28.25
N ILE A 425 -2.21 -3.77 -28.37
CA ILE A 425 -1.61 -2.63 -29.05
C ILE A 425 -0.73 -3.15 -30.19
N HIS A 426 -0.95 -2.62 -31.39
CA HIS A 426 -0.11 -2.92 -32.54
C HIS A 426 0.55 -1.64 -33.05
N VAL A 427 1.89 -1.66 -33.16
CA VAL A 427 2.71 -0.52 -33.60
C VAL A 427 3.29 -0.83 -34.98
N TYR A 428 3.03 0.04 -35.96
CA TYR A 428 3.43 -0.20 -37.35
C TYR A 428 3.61 1.08 -38.18
N GLY A 429 4.05 0.91 -39.43
CA GLY A 429 4.12 1.98 -40.44
C GLY A 429 5.15 3.08 -40.15
N PHE A 430 5.00 4.24 -40.78
CA PHE A 430 5.99 5.32 -40.71
C PHE A 430 5.38 6.73 -40.79
N SER A 431 6.13 7.75 -40.36
CA SER A 431 5.78 9.16 -40.59
C SER A 431 6.30 9.63 -41.94
N GLN A 432 5.44 10.24 -42.75
CA GLN A 432 5.88 10.89 -43.99
C GLN A 432 6.76 12.12 -43.74
N ALA A 433 6.63 12.75 -42.56
CA ALA A 433 7.38 13.96 -42.21
C ALA A 433 8.70 13.65 -41.47
N TYR A 434 8.75 12.56 -40.71
CA TYR A 434 9.83 12.27 -39.76
C TYR A 434 10.48 10.90 -39.98
N GLY A 435 10.04 10.13 -40.97
CA GLY A 435 10.48 8.75 -41.18
C GLY A 435 9.88 7.76 -40.19
N GLN A 436 10.35 6.52 -40.26
CA GLN A 436 9.94 5.43 -39.37
C GLN A 436 10.59 5.58 -38.00
N ALA A 437 9.77 5.53 -36.93
CA ALA A 437 10.30 5.44 -35.58
C ALA A 437 10.92 4.06 -35.30
N ASN A 438 11.72 3.97 -34.25
CA ASN A 438 12.05 2.66 -33.69
C ASN A 438 10.82 2.10 -32.95
N HIS A 439 10.14 1.15 -33.58
CA HIS A 439 8.89 0.59 -33.07
C HIS A 439 9.08 -0.28 -31.84
N GLU A 440 10.23 -0.94 -31.69
CA GLU A 440 10.56 -1.75 -30.49
C GLU A 440 10.76 -0.86 -29.26
N VAL A 441 11.40 0.30 -29.45
CA VAL A 441 11.49 1.33 -28.41
C VAL A 441 10.12 1.84 -28.02
N THR A 442 9.28 2.12 -29.02
CA THR A 442 7.91 2.57 -28.79
C THR A 442 7.13 1.51 -28.01
N ALA A 443 7.19 0.25 -28.44
CA ALA A 443 6.53 -0.88 -27.79
C ALA A 443 7.00 -1.08 -26.34
N SER A 444 8.29 -0.92 -26.07
CA SER A 444 8.85 -0.98 -24.72
C SER A 444 8.28 0.11 -23.81
N LEU A 445 8.20 1.36 -24.27
CA LEU A 445 7.60 2.47 -23.52
C LEU A 445 6.09 2.27 -23.33
N LEU A 446 5.39 1.77 -24.35
CA LEU A 446 3.98 1.40 -24.26
C LEU A 446 3.77 0.29 -23.24
N HIS A 447 4.65 -0.71 -23.17
CA HIS A 447 4.56 -1.80 -22.20
C HIS A 447 4.70 -1.29 -20.76
N GLN A 448 5.56 -0.30 -20.53
CA GLN A 448 5.68 0.36 -19.21
C GLN A 448 4.38 1.05 -18.77
N TRP A 449 3.60 1.58 -19.72
CA TRP A 449 2.37 2.32 -19.45
C TRP A 449 1.10 1.48 -19.54
N HIS A 450 1.17 0.38 -20.29
CA HIS A 450 0.11 -0.60 -20.50
C HIS A 450 0.62 -2.02 -20.17
N PRO A 451 1.04 -2.29 -18.92
CA PRO A 451 1.73 -3.54 -18.54
C PRO A 451 0.86 -4.81 -18.65
N PHE A 452 -0.43 -4.65 -18.94
CA PHE A 452 -1.40 -5.73 -19.13
C PHE A 452 -1.80 -5.95 -20.60
N HIS A 453 -1.27 -5.15 -21.53
CA HIS A 453 -1.57 -5.28 -22.96
C HIS A 453 -0.54 -6.20 -23.63
N GLN A 454 -1.02 -7.01 -24.57
CA GLN A 454 -0.17 -7.65 -25.57
C GLN A 454 0.22 -6.59 -26.60
N ILE A 455 1.52 -6.34 -26.71
CA ILE A 455 2.05 -5.32 -27.63
C ILE A 455 2.83 -6.05 -28.72
N SER A 456 2.54 -5.70 -29.97
CA SER A 456 3.18 -6.27 -31.16
C SER A 456 3.67 -5.17 -32.08
N VAL A 457 4.72 -5.47 -32.84
CA VAL A 457 5.38 -4.56 -33.77
C VAL A 457 5.40 -5.18 -35.15
N SER A 458 5.13 -4.38 -36.19
CA SER A 458 5.48 -4.73 -37.58
C SER A 458 6.27 -3.60 -38.23
N TRP A 459 7.28 -3.97 -39.01
CA TRP A 459 8.12 -3.00 -39.72
C TRP A 459 7.54 -2.57 -41.08
N ASP A 460 6.51 -3.28 -41.54
CA ASP A 460 5.77 -3.02 -42.77
C ASP A 460 4.35 -2.49 -42.48
N GLY A 461 3.72 -1.87 -43.49
CA GLY A 461 2.33 -1.36 -43.45
C GLY A 461 2.21 0.17 -43.43
N TYR A 462 1.01 0.71 -43.70
CA TYR A 462 0.67 2.14 -43.56
C TYR A 462 -0.79 2.34 -43.16
#